data_AF-A0A2F0PTE7-F1
#
_entry.id   AF-A0A2F0PTE7-F1
#
_cell.length_a   1.000
_cell.length_b   1.000
_cell.length_c   1.000
_cell.angle_alpha   90.00
_cell.angle_beta   90.00
_cell.angle_gamma   90.00
#
_symmetry.space_group_name_H-M   'P 1'
#
loop_
_entity.id
_entity.type
_entity.pdbx_description
1 polymer ?
#
loop_
_entity_poly.entity_id
_entity_poly.type
_entity_poly.pdbx_seq_one_letter_code
_entity_poly.pdbx_strand_id
1 'polypeptide(L)'
;RTTIMNFRHLLEQHQLARQLFKTINRWLAEAGVMMTQGTLVDATIIEAPSSTKNKEQQRDPEMHQTKKGNQWHFGMKAHIGVDAKSGLTHSLVTTAANEHDLNQLGNLLHGEEQFVSADAGYQGAPQREELAEVDVDWLIAERPGKVRTLKQHPRKNKTAINIEYMKASIRARVEHPFRIIKRQFGFVKARYKGLLKNDNQLAMLFTLANLFRADQMIRQWERSH
;
A
#
# COMPACT_ATOMS: atom_id res chain seq x y z
N ARG A 1 19.10 16.00 22.69
CA ARG A 1 19.08 14.84 21.77
C ARG A 1 18.66 13.62 22.58
N THR A 2 17.60 12.91 22.20
CA THR A 2 17.07 11.75 22.97
C THR A 2 17.52 10.43 22.35
N THR A 3 17.52 9.34 23.11
CA THR A 3 17.87 7.98 22.66
C THR A 3 17.10 7.56 21.41
N ILE A 4 15.81 7.91 21.34
CA ILE A 4 14.93 7.61 20.19
C ILE A 4 15.40 8.33 18.91
N MET A 5 15.83 9.59 19.03
CA MET A 5 16.34 10.35 17.88
C MET A 5 17.64 9.73 17.35
N ASN A 6 18.55 9.34 18.25
CA ASN A 6 19.80 8.70 17.86
C ASN A 6 19.56 7.35 17.19
N PHE A 7 18.63 6.54 17.74
CA PHE A 7 18.24 5.27 17.14
C PHE A 7 17.66 5.45 15.73
N ARG A 8 16.77 6.42 15.53
CA ARG A 8 16.25 6.72 14.18
C ARG A 8 17.37 7.11 13.22
N HIS A 9 18.29 7.98 13.64
CA HIS A 9 19.42 8.38 12.79
C HIS A 9 20.35 7.22 12.45
N LEU A 10 20.55 6.28 13.37
CA LEU A 10 21.26 5.04 13.10
C LEU A 10 20.55 4.23 12.00
N LEU A 11 19.23 4.04 12.11
CA LEU A 11 18.45 3.34 11.08
C LEU A 11 18.54 4.03 9.71
N GLU A 12 18.47 5.36 9.68
CA GLU A 12 18.56 6.17 8.46
C GLU A 12 19.94 6.08 7.81
N GLN A 13 21.00 6.28 8.60
CA GLN A 13 22.39 6.28 8.11
C GLN A 13 22.77 4.93 7.49
N HIS A 14 22.26 3.84 8.06
CA HIS A 14 22.58 2.48 7.62
C HIS A 14 21.48 1.82 6.77
N GLN A 15 20.43 2.57 6.40
CA GLN A 15 19.29 2.10 5.59
C GLN A 15 18.63 0.81 6.14
N LEU A 16 18.59 0.69 7.48
CA LEU A 16 18.20 -0.54 8.15
C LEU A 16 16.68 -0.76 8.15
N ALA A 17 15.87 0.29 8.02
CA ALA A 17 14.42 0.15 8.07
C ALA A 17 13.87 -0.76 6.96
N ARG A 18 14.35 -0.61 5.72
CA ARG A 18 13.97 -1.51 4.62
C ARG A 18 14.55 -2.92 4.79
N GLN A 19 15.75 -3.05 5.37
CA GLN A 19 16.34 -4.35 5.66
C GLN A 19 15.52 -5.11 6.72
N LEU A 20 15.07 -4.43 7.76
CA LEU A 20 14.18 -4.98 8.78
C LEU A 20 12.85 -5.42 8.17
N PHE A 21 12.23 -4.58 7.35
CA PHE A 21 11.00 -4.93 6.64
C PHE A 21 11.15 -6.20 5.81
N LYS A 22 12.21 -6.28 4.98
CA LYS A 22 12.52 -7.49 4.19
C LYS A 22 12.78 -8.71 5.06
N THR A 23 13.52 -8.55 6.16
CA THR A 23 13.89 -9.65 7.06
C THR A 23 12.68 -10.24 7.75
N ILE A 24 11.79 -9.39 8.27
CA ILE A 24 10.55 -9.83 8.91
C ILE A 24 9.62 -10.48 7.90
N ASN A 25 9.48 -9.93 6.70
CA ASN A 25 8.65 -10.55 5.66
C ASN A 25 9.17 -11.93 5.25
N ARG A 26 10.50 -12.07 5.10
CA ARG A 26 11.12 -13.38 4.86
C ARG A 26 10.81 -14.36 5.99
N TRP A 27 10.96 -13.95 7.24
CA TRP A 27 10.64 -14.80 8.39
C TRP A 27 9.16 -15.22 8.43
N LEU A 28 8.24 -14.30 8.12
CA LEU A 28 6.80 -14.59 8.03
C LEU A 28 6.46 -15.54 6.88
N ALA A 29 7.18 -15.45 5.76
CA ALA A 29 7.04 -16.37 4.64
C ALA A 29 7.59 -17.77 4.99
N GLU A 30 8.79 -17.85 5.59
CA GLU A 30 9.40 -19.10 6.06
C GLU A 30 8.53 -19.79 7.12
N ALA A 31 7.85 -19.03 7.98
CA ALA A 31 6.88 -19.55 8.95
C ALA A 31 5.54 -19.97 8.32
N GLY A 32 5.35 -19.80 7.01
CA GLY A 32 4.13 -20.17 6.28
C GLY A 32 2.93 -19.25 6.53
N VAL A 33 3.15 -18.07 7.13
CA VAL A 33 2.07 -17.11 7.46
C VAL A 33 1.70 -16.26 6.25
N MET A 34 2.70 -15.92 5.41
CA MET A 34 2.51 -15.16 4.17
C MET A 34 2.47 -16.12 2.99
N MET A 35 1.46 -15.98 2.12
CA MET A 35 1.40 -16.72 0.86
C MET A 35 1.75 -15.77 -0.30
N THR A 36 2.42 -16.29 -1.32
CA THR A 36 2.95 -15.47 -2.42
C THR A 36 2.06 -15.54 -3.68
N GLN A 37 0.97 -16.31 -3.67
CA GLN A 37 0.21 -16.57 -4.91
C GLN A 37 -0.79 -15.46 -5.31
N GLY A 38 -1.09 -14.50 -4.45
CA GLY A 38 -2.05 -13.45 -4.76
C GLY A 38 -1.66 -12.12 -4.17
N THR A 39 -1.54 -11.09 -5.01
CA THR A 39 -1.12 -9.75 -4.58
C THR A 39 -2.25 -8.75 -4.72
N LEU A 40 -2.52 -8.02 -3.64
CA LEU A 40 -3.41 -6.87 -3.62
C LEU A 40 -2.57 -5.60 -3.66
N VAL A 41 -2.87 -4.74 -4.62
CA VAL A 41 -2.14 -3.49 -4.83
C VAL A 41 -3.04 -2.30 -4.52
N ASP A 42 -2.50 -1.37 -3.72
CA ASP A 42 -3.17 -0.12 -3.40
C ASP A 42 -2.15 0.96 -3.00
N ALA A 43 -2.58 2.22 -3.12
CA ALA A 43 -1.77 3.36 -2.75
C ALA A 43 -2.55 4.32 -1.85
N THR A 44 -1.89 4.81 -0.80
CA THR A 44 -2.43 5.90 0.03
C THR A 44 -1.60 7.17 -0.12
N ILE A 45 -2.29 8.30 -0.22
CA ILE A 45 -1.67 9.61 -0.02
C ILE A 45 -1.42 9.80 1.49
N ILE A 46 -0.26 10.35 1.83
CA ILE A 46 0.12 10.78 3.18
C ILE A 46 0.40 12.27 3.09
N GLU A 47 -0.38 13.07 3.81
CA GLU A 47 -0.23 14.52 3.79
C GLU A 47 1.06 14.94 4.49
N ALA A 48 1.79 15.85 3.86
CA ALA A 48 2.90 16.57 4.45
C ALA A 48 2.48 17.99 4.85
N PRO A 49 3.15 18.60 5.84
CA PRO A 49 2.95 20.00 6.16
C PRO A 49 3.24 20.89 4.94
N SER A 50 2.27 21.69 4.51
CA SER A 50 2.41 22.67 3.41
C SER A 50 2.97 24.03 3.87
N SER A 51 3.34 24.13 5.16
CA SER A 51 3.83 25.35 5.79
C SER A 51 5.19 25.76 5.23
N THR A 52 5.29 27.02 4.81
CA THR A 52 6.55 27.68 4.44
C THR A 52 7.18 28.42 5.61
N LYS A 53 6.65 28.30 6.84
CA LYS A 53 7.19 28.97 8.03
C LYS A 53 8.48 28.29 8.53
N ASN A 54 9.54 28.38 7.74
CA ASN A 54 10.90 27.96 8.08
C ASN A 54 11.91 29.01 7.58
N LYS A 55 13.20 28.86 7.94
CA LYS A 55 14.25 29.84 7.59
C LYS A 55 14.36 30.13 6.09
N GLU A 56 14.10 29.12 5.26
CA GLU A 56 14.20 29.18 3.79
C GLU A 56 12.90 29.66 3.12
N GLN A 57 11.82 29.84 3.89
CA GLN A 57 10.48 30.21 3.40
C GLN A 57 9.90 29.29 2.32
N GLN A 58 10.32 28.02 2.30
CA GLN A 58 9.95 27.05 1.26
C GLN A 58 9.21 25.84 1.84
N ARG A 59 8.40 25.20 1.00
CA ARG A 59 7.84 23.88 1.31
C ARG A 59 8.92 22.82 1.20
N ASP A 60 8.62 21.61 1.64
CA ASP A 60 9.49 20.46 1.37
C ASP A 60 9.58 20.24 -0.15
N PRO A 61 10.77 20.33 -0.77
CA PRO A 61 10.93 20.22 -2.22
C PRO A 61 10.70 18.81 -2.76
N GLU A 62 10.77 17.78 -1.91
CA GLU A 62 10.53 16.38 -2.32
C GLU A 62 9.04 15.98 -2.19
N MET A 63 8.20 16.87 -1.66
CA MET A 63 6.77 16.67 -1.53
C MET A 63 6.04 17.43 -2.63
N HIS A 64 5.03 16.79 -3.22
CA HIS A 64 4.30 17.37 -4.35
C HIS A 64 2.79 17.31 -4.15
N GLN A 65 2.08 18.15 -4.89
CA GLN A 65 0.63 18.19 -4.84
C GLN A 65 -0.01 17.25 -5.85
N THR A 66 -1.14 16.67 -5.48
CA THR A 66 -1.99 15.87 -6.36
C THR A 66 -3.45 16.13 -6.04
N LYS A 67 -4.33 15.88 -7.00
CA LYS A 67 -5.78 16.02 -6.83
C LYS A 67 -6.41 14.63 -6.74
N LYS A 68 -7.07 14.34 -5.62
CA LYS A 68 -7.87 13.12 -5.45
C LYS A 68 -9.34 13.51 -5.29
N GLY A 69 -10.17 13.11 -6.25
CA GLY A 69 -11.54 13.62 -6.36
C GLY A 69 -11.55 15.15 -6.54
N ASN A 70 -12.25 15.86 -5.65
CA ASN A 70 -12.30 17.33 -5.66
C ASN A 70 -11.34 18.00 -4.66
N GLN A 71 -10.48 17.23 -3.98
CA GLN A 71 -9.57 17.75 -2.97
C GLN A 71 -8.12 17.72 -3.45
N TRP A 72 -7.38 18.78 -3.11
CA TRP A 72 -5.94 18.86 -3.32
C TRP A 72 -5.21 18.38 -2.07
N HIS A 73 -4.22 17.53 -2.26
CA HIS A 73 -3.36 17.03 -1.21
C HIS A 73 -1.91 17.36 -1.55
N PHE A 74 -1.12 17.72 -0.54
CA PHE A 74 0.31 17.95 -0.66
C PHE A 74 1.06 16.92 0.19
N GLY A 75 2.00 16.20 -0.39
CA GLY A 75 2.80 15.21 0.33
C GLY A 75 3.34 14.11 -0.56
N MET A 76 3.22 12.88 -0.06
CA MET A 76 3.77 11.67 -0.67
C MET A 76 2.70 10.58 -0.81
N LYS A 77 3.04 9.50 -1.49
CA LYS A 77 2.28 8.25 -1.54
C LYS A 77 3.08 7.10 -0.95
N ALA A 78 2.36 6.18 -0.31
CA ALA A 78 2.87 4.84 -0.01
C ALA A 78 2.07 3.84 -0.85
N HIS A 79 2.78 3.14 -1.73
CA HIS A 79 2.26 2.07 -2.57
C HIS A 79 2.67 0.75 -1.95
N ILE A 80 1.72 -0.18 -1.85
CA ILE A 80 1.96 -1.47 -1.20
C ILE A 80 1.48 -2.64 -2.04
N GLY A 81 2.23 -3.74 -1.97
CA GLY A 81 1.80 -5.08 -2.34
C GLY A 81 1.48 -5.86 -1.08
N VAL A 82 0.30 -6.46 -1.02
CA VAL A 82 -0.23 -7.17 0.16
C VAL A 82 -0.64 -8.57 -0.24
N ASP A 83 -0.23 -9.58 0.53
CA ASP A 83 -0.69 -10.95 0.33
C ASP A 83 -2.20 -11.02 0.51
N ALA A 84 -2.90 -11.46 -0.54
CA ALA A 84 -4.34 -11.55 -0.59
C ALA A 84 -4.90 -12.48 0.50
N LYS A 85 -4.15 -13.47 0.95
CA LYS A 85 -4.62 -14.42 1.97
C LYS A 85 -4.46 -13.89 3.39
N SER A 86 -3.25 -13.49 3.78
CA SER A 86 -2.95 -13.06 5.16
C SER A 86 -3.29 -11.59 5.43
N GLY A 87 -3.23 -10.75 4.39
CA GLY A 87 -3.30 -9.29 4.51
C GLY A 87 -1.98 -8.67 4.99
N LEU A 88 -0.87 -9.40 4.92
CA LEU A 88 0.48 -8.90 5.25
C LEU A 88 1.12 -8.17 4.07
N THR A 89 1.76 -7.04 4.33
CA THR A 89 2.42 -6.24 3.30
C THR A 89 3.77 -6.84 2.95
N HIS A 90 3.97 -7.29 1.71
CA HIS A 90 5.26 -7.85 1.25
C HIS A 90 6.14 -6.81 0.55
N SER A 91 5.53 -5.86 -0.17
CA SER A 91 6.22 -4.83 -0.94
C SER A 91 5.79 -3.42 -0.52
N LEU A 92 6.75 -2.48 -0.51
CA LEU A 92 6.53 -1.08 -0.18
C LEU A 92 7.39 -0.18 -1.06
N VAL A 93 6.72 0.78 -1.72
CA VAL A 93 7.34 1.86 -2.48
C VAL A 93 6.78 3.19 -2.02
N THR A 94 7.65 4.19 -1.89
CA THR A 94 7.25 5.55 -1.51
C THR A 94 7.66 6.54 -2.57
N THR A 95 6.75 7.42 -2.94
CA THR A 95 6.98 8.41 -3.98
C THR A 95 6.38 9.75 -3.58
N ALA A 96 6.71 10.82 -4.31
CA ALA A 96 5.92 12.04 -4.25
C ALA A 96 4.45 11.79 -4.64
N ALA A 97 3.52 12.63 -4.19
CA ALA A 97 2.09 12.37 -4.38
C ALA A 97 1.59 12.56 -5.83
N ASN A 98 2.34 13.26 -6.67
CA ASN A 98 2.05 13.44 -8.10
C ASN A 98 2.39 12.19 -8.94
N GLU A 99 3.21 11.27 -8.42
CA GLU A 99 3.56 10.05 -9.14
C GLU A 99 2.33 9.17 -9.40
N HIS A 100 2.25 8.61 -10.60
CA HIS A 100 1.12 7.79 -11.02
C HIS A 100 1.27 6.36 -10.47
N ASP A 101 0.19 5.84 -9.91
CA ASP A 101 0.20 4.55 -9.19
C ASP A 101 0.58 3.38 -10.11
N LEU A 102 0.10 3.39 -11.36
CA LEU A 102 0.50 2.44 -12.41
C LEU A 102 2.02 2.27 -12.56
N ASN A 103 2.81 3.35 -12.48
CA ASN A 103 4.25 3.30 -12.72
C ASN A 103 4.99 2.54 -11.61
N GLN A 104 4.35 2.31 -10.47
CA GLN A 104 4.94 1.60 -9.33
C GLN A 104 4.50 0.14 -9.26
N LEU A 105 3.55 -0.28 -10.10
CA LEU A 105 2.94 -1.61 -10.00
C LEU A 105 3.98 -2.74 -10.10
N GLY A 106 4.91 -2.67 -11.06
CA GLY A 106 5.98 -3.67 -11.19
C GLY A 106 6.87 -3.79 -9.95
N ASN A 107 7.12 -2.68 -9.24
CA ASN A 107 7.89 -2.67 -8.00
C ASN A 107 7.13 -3.25 -6.79
N LEU A 108 5.82 -3.50 -6.93
CA LEU A 108 4.97 -4.05 -5.89
C LEU A 108 4.80 -5.56 -6.04
N LEU A 109 5.12 -6.11 -7.20
CA LEU A 109 5.08 -7.55 -7.45
C LEU A 109 6.38 -8.22 -7.02
N HIS A 110 6.32 -9.50 -6.69
CA HIS A 110 7.48 -10.32 -6.34
C HIS A 110 7.77 -11.43 -7.36
N GLY A 111 6.92 -11.61 -8.38
CA GLY A 111 7.13 -12.52 -9.51
C GLY A 111 6.60 -13.94 -9.31
N GLU A 112 5.90 -14.22 -8.22
CA GLU A 112 5.29 -15.54 -7.95
C GLU A 112 3.75 -15.46 -7.90
N GLU A 113 3.20 -14.31 -8.26
CA GLU A 113 1.76 -14.07 -8.28
C GLU A 113 1.07 -14.97 -9.30
N GLN A 114 -0.10 -15.48 -8.93
CA GLN A 114 -1.06 -16.08 -9.86
C GLN A 114 -2.14 -15.08 -10.25
N PHE A 115 -2.46 -14.15 -9.34
CA PHE A 115 -3.40 -13.06 -9.62
C PHE A 115 -2.98 -11.76 -8.94
N VAL A 116 -3.36 -10.64 -9.55
CA VAL A 116 -3.16 -9.29 -9.02
C VAL A 116 -4.49 -8.57 -8.95
N SER A 117 -4.88 -8.09 -7.76
CA SER A 117 -6.10 -7.29 -7.58
C SER A 117 -5.78 -5.84 -7.24
N ALA A 118 -6.41 -4.91 -7.98
CA ALA A 118 -6.13 -3.48 -7.88
C ALA A 118 -7.38 -2.63 -8.15
N ASP A 119 -7.35 -1.34 -7.77
CA ASP A 119 -8.47 -0.43 -8.06
C ASP A 119 -8.54 -0.03 -9.54
N ALA A 120 -9.60 0.73 -9.88
CA ALA A 120 -9.81 1.21 -11.24
C ALA A 120 -8.73 2.18 -11.75
N GLY A 121 -7.87 2.72 -10.87
CA GLY A 121 -6.69 3.50 -11.25
C GLY A 121 -5.63 2.66 -11.97
N TYR A 122 -5.69 1.33 -11.83
CA TYR A 122 -4.76 0.39 -12.46
C TYR A 122 -5.27 -0.23 -13.76
N GLN A 123 -6.41 0.19 -14.32
CA GLN A 123 -7.01 -0.45 -15.53
C GLN A 123 -6.08 -0.60 -16.75
N GLY A 124 -5.04 0.25 -16.86
CA GLY A 124 -4.04 0.18 -17.94
C GLY A 124 -2.85 -0.73 -17.66
N ALA A 125 -2.82 -1.44 -16.52
CA ALA A 125 -1.68 -2.26 -16.11
C ALA A 125 -1.35 -3.39 -17.11
N PRO A 126 -2.31 -4.19 -17.59
CA PRO A 126 -2.00 -5.32 -18.48
C PRO A 126 -1.43 -4.89 -19.84
N GLN A 127 -1.57 -3.62 -20.22
CA GLN A 127 -1.08 -3.08 -21.49
C GLN A 127 0.29 -2.40 -21.38
N ARG A 128 0.92 -2.41 -20.19
CA ARG A 128 2.24 -1.82 -19.99
C ARG A 128 3.33 -2.79 -20.45
N GLU A 129 4.31 -2.27 -21.20
CA GLU A 129 5.48 -3.05 -21.64
C GLU A 129 6.24 -3.65 -20.45
N GLU A 130 6.40 -2.90 -19.36
CA GLU A 130 7.07 -3.35 -18.13
C GLU A 130 6.35 -4.50 -17.40
N LEU A 131 5.11 -4.79 -17.76
CA LEU A 131 4.28 -5.87 -17.20
C LEU A 131 3.91 -6.93 -18.23
N ALA A 132 4.47 -6.85 -19.45
CA ALA A 132 4.12 -7.75 -20.55
C ALA A 132 4.50 -9.20 -20.28
N GLU A 133 5.56 -9.43 -19.51
CA GLU A 133 6.04 -10.76 -19.12
C GLU A 133 5.37 -11.29 -17.84
N VAL A 134 4.51 -10.50 -17.20
CA VAL A 134 3.82 -10.87 -15.95
C VAL A 134 2.57 -11.69 -16.30
N ASP A 135 2.70 -13.01 -16.27
CA ASP A 135 1.61 -13.96 -16.52
C ASP A 135 0.74 -14.15 -15.27
N VAL A 136 -0.25 -13.27 -15.09
CA VAL A 136 -1.16 -13.24 -13.94
C VAL A 136 -2.60 -12.96 -14.34
N ASP A 137 -3.54 -13.45 -13.52
CA ASP A 137 -4.94 -13.06 -13.59
C ASP A 137 -5.15 -11.64 -13.03
N TRP A 138 -5.48 -10.71 -13.91
CA TRP A 138 -5.72 -9.31 -13.54
C TRP A 138 -7.14 -9.08 -13.01
N LEU A 139 -7.27 -8.93 -11.70
CA LEU A 139 -8.52 -8.62 -10.98
C LEU A 139 -8.65 -7.13 -10.70
N ILE A 140 -8.67 -6.32 -11.78
CA ILE A 140 -8.76 -4.87 -11.69
C ILE A 140 -10.23 -4.43 -11.65
N ALA A 141 -10.55 -3.55 -10.70
CA ALA A 141 -11.90 -3.05 -10.51
C ALA A 141 -12.38 -2.19 -11.69
N GLU A 142 -13.68 -2.26 -11.98
CA GLU A 142 -14.30 -1.39 -12.97
C GLU A 142 -14.53 0.02 -12.43
N ARG A 143 -14.55 1.01 -13.34
CA ARG A 143 -14.82 2.40 -12.97
C ARG A 143 -16.21 2.53 -12.33
N PRO A 144 -16.37 3.35 -11.28
CA PRO A 144 -17.66 3.54 -10.60
C PRO A 144 -18.82 3.90 -11.55
N GLY A 145 -18.54 4.68 -12.60
CA GLY A 145 -19.53 5.03 -13.63
C GLY A 145 -20.06 3.82 -14.40
N LYS A 146 -19.18 2.90 -14.82
CA LYS A 146 -19.58 1.68 -15.54
C LYS A 146 -20.35 0.73 -14.62
N VAL A 147 -19.89 0.57 -13.38
CA VAL A 147 -20.60 -0.21 -12.36
C VAL A 147 -22.01 0.34 -12.10
N ARG A 148 -22.18 1.68 -12.09
CA ARG A 148 -23.49 2.32 -11.95
C ARG A 148 -24.41 2.00 -13.13
N THR A 149 -23.90 2.03 -14.36
CA THR A 149 -24.66 1.64 -15.56
C THR A 149 -25.08 0.17 -15.51
N LEU A 150 -24.19 -0.74 -15.09
CA LEU A 150 -24.53 -2.16 -14.94
C LEU A 150 -25.70 -2.37 -13.98
N LYS A 151 -25.69 -1.64 -12.85
CA LYS A 151 -26.74 -1.69 -11.82
C LYS A 151 -28.10 -1.13 -12.24
N GLN A 152 -28.20 -0.40 -13.37
CA GLN A 152 -29.50 0.03 -13.91
C GLN A 152 -30.33 -1.16 -14.43
N HIS A 153 -29.65 -2.24 -14.87
CA HIS A 153 -30.29 -3.44 -15.41
C HIS A 153 -29.77 -4.71 -14.70
N PRO A 154 -30.04 -4.87 -13.39
CA PRO A 154 -29.38 -5.88 -12.57
C PRO A 154 -29.74 -7.31 -12.97
N ARG A 155 -30.94 -7.55 -13.50
CA ARG A 155 -31.36 -8.88 -13.99
C ARG A 155 -30.54 -9.34 -15.20
N LYS A 156 -30.22 -8.40 -16.12
CA LYS A 156 -29.40 -8.68 -17.31
C LYS A 156 -27.91 -8.77 -16.96
N ASN A 157 -27.44 -7.92 -16.04
CA ASN A 157 -26.03 -7.77 -15.70
C ASN A 157 -25.61 -8.51 -14.42
N LYS A 158 -26.40 -9.51 -13.98
CA LYS A 158 -26.20 -10.18 -12.68
C LYS A 158 -24.77 -10.71 -12.50
N THR A 159 -24.25 -11.41 -13.52
CA THR A 159 -22.90 -11.97 -13.49
C THR A 159 -21.82 -10.90 -13.37
N ALA A 160 -21.89 -9.84 -14.18
CA ALA A 160 -20.92 -8.74 -14.15
C ALA A 160 -20.93 -8.01 -12.80
N ILE A 161 -22.10 -7.77 -12.22
CA ILE A 161 -22.23 -7.15 -10.90
C ILE A 161 -21.61 -8.05 -9.81
N ASN A 162 -21.85 -9.36 -9.89
CA ASN A 162 -21.28 -10.32 -8.94
C ASN A 162 -19.75 -10.38 -9.05
N ILE A 163 -19.19 -10.34 -10.26
CA ILE A 163 -17.74 -10.29 -10.48
C ILE A 163 -17.14 -9.04 -9.82
N GLU A 164 -17.73 -7.86 -10.04
CA GLU A 164 -17.23 -6.62 -9.43
C GLU A 164 -17.38 -6.64 -7.90
N TYR A 165 -18.43 -7.26 -7.37
CA TYR A 165 -18.56 -7.47 -5.93
C TYR A 165 -17.47 -8.39 -5.38
N MET A 166 -17.16 -9.49 -6.05
CA MET A 166 -16.08 -10.41 -5.67
C MET A 166 -14.71 -9.73 -5.70
N LYS A 167 -14.40 -8.98 -6.76
CA LYS A 167 -13.16 -8.18 -6.85
C LYS A 167 -13.04 -7.22 -5.67
N ALA A 168 -14.11 -6.46 -5.36
CA ALA A 168 -14.12 -5.54 -4.24
C ALA A 168 -13.93 -6.24 -2.88
N SER A 169 -14.54 -7.42 -2.69
CA SER A 169 -14.41 -8.21 -1.46
C SER A 169 -12.98 -8.70 -1.24
N ILE A 170 -12.30 -9.19 -2.28
CA ILE A 170 -10.89 -9.58 -2.22
C ILE A 170 -10.03 -8.36 -1.88
N ARG A 171 -10.24 -7.24 -2.59
CA ARG A 171 -9.46 -6.02 -2.44
C ARG A 171 -9.56 -5.38 -1.06
N ALA A 172 -10.70 -5.50 -0.36
CA ALA A 172 -10.91 -4.91 0.96
C ALA A 172 -9.84 -5.32 2.01
N ARG A 173 -9.13 -6.43 1.80
CA ARG A 173 -8.02 -6.84 2.67
C ARG A 173 -6.83 -5.88 2.62
N VAL A 174 -6.55 -5.24 1.48
CA VAL A 174 -5.46 -4.25 1.32
C VAL A 174 -5.65 -3.01 2.19
N GLU A 175 -6.89 -2.73 2.62
CA GLU A 175 -7.19 -1.60 3.50
C GLU A 175 -6.69 -1.83 4.94
N HIS A 176 -6.43 -3.08 5.34
CA HIS A 176 -6.10 -3.43 6.72
C HIS A 176 -4.74 -2.87 7.18
N PRO A 177 -3.63 -3.04 6.42
CA PRO A 177 -2.36 -2.39 6.75
C PRO A 177 -2.49 -0.87 6.92
N PHE A 178 -3.20 -0.20 6.01
CA PHE A 178 -3.43 1.24 6.12
C PHE A 178 -4.27 1.62 7.34
N ARG A 179 -5.30 0.82 7.67
CA ARG A 179 -6.10 1.03 8.88
C ARG A 179 -5.23 0.92 10.12
N ILE A 180 -4.40 -0.13 10.25
CA ILE A 180 -3.47 -0.33 11.37
C ILE A 180 -2.59 0.90 11.55
N ILE A 181 -1.93 1.32 10.47
CA ILE A 181 -1.00 2.46 10.51
C ILE A 181 -1.72 3.77 10.88
N LYS A 182 -2.89 4.04 10.28
CA LYS A 182 -3.59 5.32 10.48
C LYS A 182 -4.36 5.39 11.79
N ARG A 183 -4.99 4.30 12.22
CA ARG A 183 -5.93 4.29 13.35
C ARG A 183 -5.30 3.73 14.62
N GLN A 184 -4.57 2.62 14.55
CA GLN A 184 -3.93 2.00 15.71
C GLN A 184 -2.61 2.68 16.04
N PHE A 185 -1.77 2.98 15.03
CA PHE A 185 -0.48 3.66 15.27
C PHE A 185 -0.58 5.19 15.22
N GLY A 186 -1.73 5.74 14.79
CA GLY A 186 -1.97 7.19 14.75
C GLY A 186 -1.12 7.94 13.73
N PHE A 187 -0.63 7.27 12.68
CA PHE A 187 0.14 7.91 11.62
C PHE A 187 -0.78 8.50 10.55
N VAL A 188 -1.14 9.77 10.73
CA VAL A 188 -2.08 10.48 9.84
C VAL A 188 -1.35 11.41 8.87
N LYS A 189 -0.16 11.90 9.22
CA LYS A 189 0.63 12.87 8.43
C LYS A 189 2.12 12.58 8.50
N ALA A 190 2.83 12.92 7.42
CA ALA A 190 4.29 12.91 7.37
C ALA A 190 4.85 13.89 8.40
N ARG A 191 5.87 13.45 9.15
CA ARG A 191 6.48 14.23 10.24
C ARG A 191 7.87 14.73 9.90
N TYR A 192 8.51 14.13 8.90
CA TYR A 192 9.88 14.43 8.53
C TYR A 192 9.93 15.18 7.19
N LYS A 193 10.99 15.96 7.00
CA LYS A 193 11.32 16.55 5.70
C LYS A 193 12.12 15.55 4.85
N GLY A 194 11.80 15.44 3.58
CA GLY A 194 12.41 14.57 2.59
C GLY A 194 11.75 13.18 2.54
N LEU A 195 11.70 12.60 1.34
CA LEU A 195 11.12 11.28 1.08
C LEU A 195 11.88 10.19 1.80
N LEU A 196 13.22 10.21 1.80
CA LEU A 196 14.05 9.15 2.40
C LEU A 196 13.73 8.92 3.89
N LYS A 197 13.52 9.99 4.67
CA LYS A 197 13.20 9.85 6.10
C LYS A 197 11.79 9.30 6.30
N ASN A 198 10.84 9.73 5.47
CA ASN A 198 9.48 9.22 5.54
C ASN A 198 9.38 7.78 5.01
N ASP A 199 10.19 7.38 4.03
CA ASP A 199 10.33 6.00 3.57
C ASP A 199 10.80 5.09 4.69
N ASN A 200 11.89 5.46 5.37
CA ASN A 200 12.38 4.72 6.53
C ASN A 200 11.32 4.59 7.63
N GLN A 201 10.57 5.67 7.90
CA GLN A 201 9.48 5.62 8.87
C GLN A 201 8.36 4.66 8.42
N LEU A 202 7.96 4.71 7.15
CA LEU A 202 6.93 3.84 6.60
C LEU A 202 7.35 2.38 6.59
N ALA A 203 8.60 2.07 6.20
CA ALA A 203 9.14 0.72 6.26
C ALA A 203 9.05 0.14 7.68
N MET A 204 9.42 0.93 8.69
CA MET A 204 9.25 0.51 10.10
C MET A 204 7.76 0.34 10.48
N LEU A 205 6.88 1.24 10.07
CA LEU A 205 5.45 1.16 10.37
C LEU A 205 4.79 -0.07 9.74
N PHE A 206 5.11 -0.39 8.48
CA PHE A 206 4.61 -1.59 7.81
C PHE A 206 5.21 -2.87 8.41
N THR A 207 6.47 -2.85 8.82
CA THR A 207 7.09 -3.96 9.57
C THR A 207 6.31 -4.26 10.84
N LEU A 208 6.03 -3.23 11.65
CA LEU A 208 5.27 -3.36 12.89
C LEU A 208 3.80 -3.73 12.63
N ALA A 209 3.20 -3.22 11.54
CA ALA A 209 1.84 -3.56 11.16
C ALA A 209 1.72 -5.04 10.77
N ASN A 210 2.71 -5.61 10.10
CA ASN A 210 2.77 -7.03 9.79
C ASN A 210 2.85 -7.88 11.06
N LEU A 211 3.73 -7.54 11.99
CA LEU A 211 3.83 -8.24 13.28
C LEU A 211 2.52 -8.15 14.08
N PHE A 212 1.90 -6.97 14.12
CA PHE A 212 0.61 -6.77 14.77
C PHE A 212 -0.49 -7.61 14.10
N ARG A 213 -0.50 -7.69 12.77
CA ARG A 213 -1.46 -8.52 12.03
C ARG A 213 -1.25 -10.00 12.27
N ALA A 214 -0.01 -10.47 12.32
CA ALA A 214 0.33 -11.85 12.63
C ALA A 214 -0.11 -12.23 14.04
N ASP A 215 0.12 -11.37 15.04
CA ASP A 215 -0.39 -11.55 16.41
C ASP A 215 -1.92 -11.69 16.45
N GLN A 216 -2.64 -10.85 15.69
CA GLN A 216 -4.09 -10.98 15.55
C GLN A 216 -4.53 -12.33 14.94
N MET A 217 -3.78 -12.84 13.96
CA MET A 217 -4.06 -14.14 13.34
C MET A 217 -3.86 -15.29 14.34
N ILE A 218 -2.77 -15.25 15.12
CA ILE A 218 -2.47 -16.25 16.16
C ILE A 218 -3.60 -16.28 17.20
N ARG A 219 -3.99 -15.13 17.74
CA ARG A 219 -5.09 -15.04 18.73
C ARG A 219 -6.44 -15.49 18.18
N GLN A 220 -6.68 -15.33 16.87
CA GLN A 220 -7.91 -15.81 16.23
C GLN A 220 -7.90 -17.34 16.11
N TRP A 221 -6.75 -17.92 15.77
CA TRP A 221 -6.58 -19.36 15.66
C TRP A 221 -6.77 -20.07 17.01
N GLU A 222 -6.17 -19.52 18.07
CA GLU A 222 -6.31 -20.03 19.46
C GLU A 222 -7.75 -20.00 20.00
N ARG A 223 -8.60 -19.11 19.49
CA ARG A 223 -10.02 -19.02 19.90
C ARG A 223 -10.93 -19.95 19.11
N SER A 224 -10.45 -20.46 17.98
CA SER A 224 -11.22 -21.29 17.06
C SER A 224 -11.01 -22.79 17.30
N HIS A 225 -10.08 -23.13 18.20
CA HIS A 225 -9.78 -24.47 18.71
C HIS A 225 -9.93 -24.47 20.23
#